data_AF-A0A1Y1NK89-F1
#
_entry.id   AF-A0A1Y1NK89-F1
#
_cell.length_a   1.000
_cell.length_b   1.000
_cell.length_c   1.000
_cell.angle_alpha   90.00
_cell.angle_beta   90.00
_cell.angle_gamma   90.00
#
_symmetry.space_group_name_H-M   'P 1'
#
loop_
_entity.id
_entity.type
_entity.pdbx_description
1 polymer ?
#
loop_
_entity_poly.entity_id
_entity_poly.type
_entity_poly.pdbx_seq_one_letter_code
_entity_poly.pdbx_strand_id
1 'polypeptide(L)'
;EDGGPSSFRLLDSQDETGSIYSVYKQKIDSMFESDSSSNTKNSVQAKIEKMFSDIASDGGISNKEIGCHVFSVDYVGSVALQQKVASLSGLQDPLKDLYFTYKSSTKVKKPLTSRLEISTEGLRIQYEGEKGDLERLNPFSTIAVWSAVKFVLQDQDGERASYAFLPLITDPDNMDKQMLFRK
;
A
#
# COMPACT_ATOMS: atom_id res chain seq x y z
N GLU A 1 40.70 -46.17 -5.15
CA GLU A 1 40.25 -46.70 -6.46
C GLU A 1 38.82 -46.20 -6.63
N ASP A 2 38.63 -45.01 -7.21
CA ASP A 2 38.54 -44.67 -8.64
C ASP A 2 37.28 -45.20 -9.34
N GLY A 3 36.58 -44.34 -10.09
CA GLY A 3 35.48 -44.73 -10.99
C GLY A 3 34.29 -43.75 -11.05
N GLY A 4 34.29 -42.86 -12.05
CA GLY A 4 33.28 -41.82 -12.33
C GLY A 4 31.90 -42.28 -12.88
N PRO A 5 31.07 -41.33 -13.37
CA PRO A 5 29.62 -41.51 -13.52
C PRO A 5 29.21 -42.05 -14.90
N SER A 6 28.27 -43.01 -14.95
CA SER A 6 27.72 -43.54 -16.21
C SER A 6 26.26 -43.15 -16.42
N SER A 7 26.09 -42.13 -17.27
CA SER A 7 25.11 -41.99 -18.37
C SER A 7 23.71 -42.60 -18.21
N PHE A 8 22.72 -41.71 -18.12
CA PHE A 8 21.28 -41.95 -18.26
C PHE A 8 20.93 -42.22 -19.73
N ARG A 9 20.39 -43.40 -20.05
CA ARG A 9 19.74 -43.70 -21.34
C ARG A 9 18.23 -43.71 -21.16
N LEU A 10 17.55 -42.73 -21.76
CA LEU A 10 16.10 -42.72 -21.97
C LEU A 10 15.78 -43.62 -23.17
N LEU A 11 14.98 -44.68 -22.96
CA LEU A 11 14.27 -45.35 -24.04
C LEU A 11 12.95 -44.62 -24.29
N ASP A 12 12.72 -44.28 -25.55
CA ASP A 12 11.48 -43.74 -26.11
C ASP A 12 10.32 -44.74 -26.01
N SER A 13 9.16 -44.23 -25.61
CA SER A 13 7.85 -44.84 -25.86
C SER A 13 6.95 -43.81 -26.55
N GLN A 14 7.01 -43.77 -27.88
CA GLN A 14 5.93 -43.30 -28.76
C GLN A 14 4.78 -44.33 -28.67
N ASP A 15 3.48 -43.98 -28.54
CA ASP A 15 2.61 -43.78 -29.71
C ASP A 15 1.18 -43.27 -29.41
N GLU A 16 0.89 -42.65 -28.25
CA GLU A 16 -0.46 -42.11 -27.95
C GLU A 16 -0.54 -40.57 -28.03
N THR A 17 0.59 -39.89 -27.89
CA THR A 17 0.65 -38.41 -27.83
C THR A 17 0.57 -37.74 -29.20
N GLY A 18 0.85 -38.45 -30.30
CA GLY A 18 0.84 -37.91 -31.66
C GLY A 18 -0.57 -37.53 -32.17
N SER A 19 -1.60 -38.26 -31.73
CA SER A 19 -3.00 -38.01 -32.11
C SER A 19 -3.59 -36.79 -31.40
N ILE A 20 -3.26 -36.62 -30.12
CA ILE A 20 -3.72 -35.48 -29.33
C ILE A 20 -3.04 -34.19 -29.82
N TYR A 21 -1.74 -34.26 -30.11
CA TYR A 21 -1.00 -33.10 -30.60
C TYR A 21 -1.48 -32.65 -31.98
N SER A 22 -1.82 -33.58 -32.88
CA SER A 22 -2.35 -33.24 -34.20
C SER A 22 -3.74 -32.61 -34.13
N VAL A 23 -4.60 -33.07 -33.22
CA VAL A 23 -5.92 -32.47 -32.96
C VAL A 23 -5.78 -31.06 -32.38
N TYR A 24 -4.90 -30.85 -31.40
CA TYR A 24 -4.65 -29.50 -30.88
C TYR A 24 -4.04 -28.59 -31.93
N LYS A 25 -3.11 -29.09 -32.74
CA LYS A 25 -2.49 -28.32 -33.81
C LYS A 25 -3.49 -27.93 -34.89
N GLN A 26 -4.34 -28.84 -35.36
CA GLN A 26 -5.40 -28.51 -36.32
C GLN A 26 -6.40 -27.50 -35.76
N LYS A 27 -6.74 -27.61 -34.47
CA LYS A 27 -7.65 -26.68 -33.80
C LYS A 27 -7.04 -25.29 -33.62
N ILE A 28 -5.72 -25.22 -33.38
CA ILE A 28 -4.96 -23.96 -33.33
C ILE A 28 -4.86 -23.36 -34.74
N ASP A 29 -4.44 -24.14 -35.73
CA ASP A 29 -4.27 -23.67 -37.11
C ASP A 29 -5.62 -23.17 -37.69
N SER A 30 -6.73 -23.86 -37.41
CA SER A 30 -8.09 -23.42 -37.79
C SER A 30 -8.56 -22.12 -37.11
N MET A 31 -8.08 -21.80 -35.90
CA MET A 31 -8.36 -20.52 -35.25
C MET A 31 -7.62 -19.35 -35.91
N PHE A 32 -6.55 -19.62 -36.67
CA PHE A 32 -5.72 -18.59 -37.30
C PHE A 32 -5.97 -18.43 -38.82
N GLU A 33 -6.52 -19.44 -39.50
CA GLU A 33 -6.78 -19.37 -40.95
C GLU A 33 -8.10 -18.69 -41.34
N SER A 34 -9.01 -18.38 -40.39
CA SER A 34 -10.37 -17.94 -40.74
C SER A 34 -10.54 -16.46 -41.10
N ASP A 35 -9.49 -15.64 -41.06
CA ASP A 35 -9.57 -14.21 -41.46
C ASP A 35 -8.54 -13.85 -42.53
N SER A 36 -8.56 -14.56 -43.67
CA SER A 36 -7.87 -14.15 -44.89
C SER A 36 -8.67 -13.09 -45.67
N SER A 37 -9.23 -12.09 -44.98
CA SER A 37 -9.79 -10.90 -45.62
C SER A 37 -9.67 -9.64 -44.75
N SER A 38 -8.79 -8.75 -45.19
CA SER A 38 -8.68 -7.32 -44.84
C SER A 38 -8.29 -6.93 -43.39
N ASN A 39 -6.98 -6.69 -43.24
CA ASN A 39 -6.43 -5.48 -42.61
C ASN A 39 -6.85 -5.14 -41.16
N THR A 40 -6.66 -6.05 -40.21
CA THR A 40 -6.67 -5.71 -38.78
C THR A 40 -5.38 -6.18 -38.12
N LYS A 41 -4.26 -5.57 -38.52
CA LYS A 41 -3.08 -5.57 -37.65
C LYS A 41 -3.53 -4.98 -36.32
N ASN A 42 -3.45 -5.82 -35.29
CA ASN A 42 -3.63 -5.51 -33.86
C ASN A 42 -5.02 -5.79 -33.25
N SER A 43 -5.53 -7.03 -33.43
CA SER A 43 -6.74 -7.50 -32.70
C SER A 43 -6.58 -7.43 -31.19
N VAL A 44 -5.35 -7.59 -30.67
CA VAL A 44 -5.03 -7.40 -29.25
C VAL A 44 -5.28 -5.95 -28.85
N GLN A 45 -4.83 -4.98 -29.66
CA GLN A 45 -5.06 -3.57 -29.39
C GLN A 45 -6.54 -3.19 -29.47
N ALA A 46 -7.28 -3.68 -30.47
CA ALA A 46 -8.72 -3.48 -30.54
C ALA A 46 -9.45 -4.07 -29.32
N LYS A 47 -8.96 -5.19 -28.79
CA LYS A 47 -9.51 -5.84 -27.61
C LYS A 47 -9.18 -5.09 -26.32
N ILE A 48 -8.00 -4.47 -26.23
CA ILE A 48 -7.59 -3.59 -25.13
C ILE A 48 -8.40 -2.28 -25.15
N GLU A 49 -8.51 -1.65 -26.32
CA GLU A 49 -9.31 -0.42 -26.50
C GLU A 49 -10.79 -0.68 -26.16
N LYS A 50 -11.34 -1.81 -26.60
CA LYS A 50 -12.69 -2.22 -26.22
C LYS A 50 -12.83 -2.45 -24.72
N MET A 51 -11.87 -3.10 -24.07
CA MET A 51 -11.91 -3.30 -22.61
C MET A 51 -11.89 -1.97 -21.85
N PHE A 52 -11.11 -0.97 -22.30
CA PHE A 52 -11.14 0.37 -21.71
C PHE A 52 -12.44 1.13 -21.97
N SER A 53 -13.02 1.03 -23.17
CA SER A 53 -14.32 1.62 -23.47
C SER A 53 -15.45 0.96 -22.67
N ASP A 54 -15.41 -0.36 -22.52
CA ASP A 54 -16.41 -1.11 -21.74
C ASP A 54 -16.35 -0.70 -20.26
N ILE A 55 -15.15 -0.55 -19.66
CA ILE A 55 -14.97 -0.03 -18.29
C ILE A 55 -15.45 1.42 -18.15
N ALA A 56 -15.28 2.25 -19.17
CA ALA A 56 -15.75 3.64 -19.16
C ALA A 56 -17.29 3.77 -19.35
N SER A 57 -17.92 2.76 -19.96
CA SER A 57 -19.35 2.76 -20.31
C SER A 57 -20.23 1.97 -19.33
N ASP A 58 -19.67 0.98 -18.62
CA ASP A 58 -20.30 0.31 -17.49
C ASP A 58 -20.25 1.24 -16.27
N GLY A 59 -21.21 2.16 -16.21
CA GLY A 59 -21.39 3.17 -15.16
C GLY A 59 -21.76 2.62 -13.79
N GLY A 60 -21.05 1.60 -13.30
CA GLY A 60 -21.18 1.03 -11.96
C GLY A 60 -20.05 1.42 -10.99
N ILE A 61 -18.90 1.88 -11.48
CA ILE A 61 -17.88 2.53 -10.65
C ILE A 61 -17.87 3.99 -11.07
N SER A 62 -18.62 4.81 -10.36
CA SER A 62 -18.53 6.24 -10.56
C SER A 62 -17.08 6.67 -10.38
N ASN A 63 -16.50 7.40 -11.33
CA ASN A 63 -15.21 8.09 -11.13
C ASN A 63 -15.24 9.07 -9.93
N LYS A 64 -16.40 9.24 -9.27
CA LYS A 64 -16.57 9.94 -8.00
C LYS A 64 -16.22 9.08 -6.77
N GLU A 65 -16.25 7.75 -6.84
CA GLU A 65 -15.99 6.86 -5.71
C GLU A 65 -14.53 6.40 -5.58
N ILE A 66 -13.71 6.55 -6.63
CA ILE A 66 -12.27 6.24 -6.58
C ILE A 66 -11.48 7.30 -5.77
N GLY A 67 -12.08 8.44 -5.44
CA GLY A 67 -11.32 9.63 -5.06
C GLY A 67 -11.63 10.21 -3.69
N CYS A 68 -12.39 9.56 -2.81
CA CYS A 68 -12.70 10.09 -1.48
C CYS A 68 -12.89 8.99 -0.43
N HIS A 69 -11.88 8.79 0.43
CA HIS A 69 -11.91 7.85 1.54
C HIS A 69 -12.09 8.57 2.86
N VAL A 70 -12.97 8.07 3.70
CA VAL A 70 -13.36 8.70 4.95
C VAL A 70 -13.14 7.75 6.11
N PHE A 71 -12.42 8.23 7.12
CA PHE A 71 -12.08 7.46 8.31
C PHE A 71 -12.48 8.22 9.57
N SER A 72 -13.15 7.54 10.49
CA SER A 72 -13.27 8.02 11.87
C SER A 72 -11.92 7.84 12.56
N VAL A 73 -11.36 8.91 13.09
CA VAL A 73 -10.03 8.96 13.73
C VAL A 73 -10.08 9.81 14.99
N ASP A 74 -9.00 9.80 15.76
CA ASP A 74 -8.74 10.80 16.79
C ASP A 74 -7.67 11.78 16.31
N TYR A 75 -8.01 13.06 16.30
CA TYR A 75 -7.06 14.13 16.05
C TYR A 75 -6.26 14.43 17.33
N VAL A 76 -5.00 14.01 17.33
CA VAL A 76 -4.07 14.14 18.48
C VAL A 76 -3.57 15.58 18.65
N GLY A 77 -3.58 16.38 17.57
CA GLY A 77 -3.14 17.78 17.56
C GLY A 77 -2.13 18.07 16.46
N SER A 78 -1.54 19.27 16.52
CA SER A 78 -0.49 19.73 15.63
C SER A 78 0.62 20.43 16.42
N VAL A 79 1.86 20.26 15.98
CA VAL A 79 3.03 20.92 16.57
C VAL A 79 3.83 21.62 15.47
N ALA A 80 4.23 22.87 15.73
CA ALA A 80 5.07 23.61 14.80
C ALA A 80 6.49 23.04 14.83
N LEU A 81 7.05 22.76 13.66
CA LEU A 81 8.44 22.32 13.54
C LEU A 81 9.34 23.55 13.32
N GLN A 82 10.47 23.60 14.01
CA GLN A 82 11.43 24.72 13.86
C GLN A 82 12.13 24.70 12.50
N GLN A 83 12.27 23.53 11.89
CA GLN A 83 12.89 23.34 10.59
C GLN A 83 12.17 22.24 9.79
N LYS A 84 12.43 22.17 8.49
CA LYS A 84 11.89 21.10 7.64
C LYS A 84 12.47 19.75 8.10
N VAL A 85 11.60 18.85 8.56
CA VAL A 85 11.96 17.47 8.94
C VAL A 85 11.26 16.50 7.98
N ALA A 86 12.03 15.61 7.37
CA ALA A 86 11.52 14.55 6.49
C ALA A 86 11.93 13.13 6.95
N SER A 87 12.53 13.04 8.14
CA SER A 87 13.04 11.78 8.73
C SER A 87 12.28 11.44 10.02
N LEU A 88 11.98 10.16 10.23
CA LEU A 88 11.30 9.69 11.43
C LEU A 88 12.09 9.93 12.73
N SER A 89 13.43 9.96 12.68
CA SER A 89 14.29 10.25 13.84
C SER A 89 14.05 11.67 14.39
N GLY A 90 13.94 12.66 13.50
CA GLY A 90 13.63 14.05 13.86
C GLY A 90 12.16 14.29 14.27
N LEU A 91 11.29 13.30 14.08
CA LEU A 91 9.88 13.37 14.48
C LEU A 91 9.61 12.71 15.84
N GLN A 92 10.58 12.02 16.46
CA GLN A 92 10.36 11.29 17.72
C GLN A 92 9.83 12.19 18.85
N ASP A 93 10.49 13.31 19.12
CA ASP A 93 10.10 14.21 20.22
C ASP A 93 8.78 14.95 19.92
N PRO A 94 8.57 15.54 18.72
CA PRO A 94 7.28 16.13 18.36
C PRO A 94 6.09 15.15 18.46
N LEU A 95 6.29 13.89 18.06
CA LEU A 95 5.26 12.85 18.16
C LEU A 95 4.99 12.46 19.62
N LYS A 96 6.03 12.41 20.46
CA LYS A 96 5.89 12.18 21.91
C LYS A 96 5.02 13.26 22.53
N ASP A 97 5.36 14.52 22.32
CA ASP A 97 4.66 15.65 22.94
C ASP A 97 3.17 15.65 22.59
N LEU A 98 2.84 15.38 21.32
CA LEU A 98 1.45 15.22 20.87
C LEU A 98 0.77 14.03 21.54
N TYR A 99 1.38 12.84 21.48
CA TYR A 99 0.77 11.60 21.98
C TYR A 99 0.50 11.67 23.49
N PHE A 100 1.46 12.15 24.29
CA PHE A 100 1.31 12.23 25.74
C PHE A 100 0.37 13.36 26.18
N THR A 101 0.34 14.49 25.46
CA THR A 101 -0.67 15.52 25.68
C THR A 101 -2.09 14.98 25.43
N TYR A 102 -2.28 14.23 24.35
CA TYR A 102 -3.54 13.59 24.05
C TYR A 102 -3.92 12.54 25.10
N LYS A 103 -2.99 11.66 25.49
CA LYS A 103 -3.22 10.60 26.50
C LYS A 103 -3.54 11.15 27.89
N SER A 104 -2.92 12.25 28.30
CA SER A 104 -3.19 12.88 29.60
C SER A 104 -4.58 13.53 29.66
N SER A 105 -5.09 13.97 28.51
CA SER A 105 -6.42 14.57 28.35
C SER A 105 -7.54 13.52 28.20
N THR A 106 -7.25 12.38 27.59
CA THR A 106 -8.22 11.30 27.32
C THR A 106 -8.20 10.23 28.43
N LYS A 107 -8.77 10.58 29.59
CA LYS A 107 -8.90 9.62 30.72
C LYS A 107 -10.05 8.62 30.57
N VAL A 108 -10.95 8.84 29.60
CA VAL A 108 -12.13 7.99 29.33
C VAL A 108 -12.15 7.63 27.85
N LYS A 109 -12.45 6.37 27.53
CA LYS A 109 -12.69 5.92 26.15
C LYS A 109 -13.94 6.62 25.62
N LYS A 110 -13.76 7.73 24.91
CA LYS A 110 -14.82 8.40 24.14
C LYS A 110 -14.87 7.81 22.73
N PRO A 111 -16.04 7.82 22.06
CA PRO A 111 -16.10 7.51 20.63
C PRO A 111 -15.21 8.49 19.85
N LEU A 112 -14.65 8.03 18.73
CA LEU A 112 -13.82 8.86 17.83
C LEU A 112 -14.66 10.06 17.37
N THR A 113 -14.20 11.29 17.66
CA THR A 113 -14.96 12.51 17.36
C THR A 113 -14.49 13.22 16.09
N SER A 114 -13.42 12.74 15.45
CA SER A 114 -12.88 13.37 14.24
C SER A 114 -12.93 12.49 13.01
N ARG A 115 -12.86 13.15 11.87
CA ARG A 115 -12.93 12.56 10.54
C ARG A 115 -11.70 12.97 9.75
N LEU A 116 -11.04 11.97 9.16
CA LEU A 116 -10.01 12.16 8.14
C LEU A 116 -10.63 11.80 6.80
N GLU A 117 -10.65 12.75 5.88
CA GLU A 117 -11.00 12.53 4.49
C GLU A 117 -9.72 12.60 3.64
N ILE A 118 -9.52 11.58 2.81
CA ILE A 118 -8.45 11.50 1.83
C ILE A 118 -9.12 11.61 0.47
N SER A 119 -8.90 12.73 -0.21
CA SER A 119 -9.46 12.95 -1.54
C SER A 119 -8.42 13.42 -2.54
N THR A 120 -8.82 13.59 -3.80
CA THR A 120 -7.95 14.17 -4.84
C THR A 120 -7.46 15.59 -4.50
N GLU A 121 -8.17 16.31 -3.62
CA GLU A 121 -7.76 17.64 -3.15
C GLU A 121 -6.68 17.59 -2.06
N GLY A 122 -6.52 16.46 -1.37
CA GLY A 122 -5.56 16.28 -0.27
C GLY A 122 -6.17 15.59 0.96
N LEU A 123 -5.62 15.92 2.13
CA LEU A 123 -6.09 15.42 3.42
C LEU A 123 -6.93 16.48 4.14
N ARG A 124 -8.23 16.22 4.32
CA ARG A 124 -9.11 17.06 5.13
C ARG A 124 -9.32 16.45 6.51
N ILE A 125 -9.02 17.23 7.54
CA ILE A 125 -9.27 16.88 8.94
C ILE A 125 -10.46 17.71 9.41
N GLN A 126 -11.47 17.03 9.94
CA GLN A 126 -12.58 17.63 10.66
C GLN A 126 -12.54 17.11 12.09
N TYR A 127 -12.42 17.99 13.06
CA TYR A 127 -12.45 17.68 14.48
C TYR A 127 -13.49 18.57 15.15
N GLU A 128 -14.40 17.94 15.88
CA GLU A 128 -15.34 18.60 16.78
C GLU A 128 -14.97 18.18 18.20
N GLY A 129 -14.74 19.15 19.08
CA GLY A 129 -14.41 18.84 20.46
C GLY A 129 -14.22 20.04 21.37
N GLU A 130 -13.92 19.75 22.64
CA GLU A 130 -13.95 20.74 23.74
C GLU A 130 -12.99 21.93 23.56
N LYS A 131 -11.99 21.80 22.68
CA LYS A 131 -11.00 22.85 22.36
C LYS A 131 -11.41 23.72 21.15
N GLY A 132 -12.63 23.53 20.64
CA GLY A 132 -13.15 24.19 19.43
C GLY A 132 -13.14 23.27 18.21
N ASP A 133 -13.94 23.66 17.23
CA ASP A 133 -14.08 22.93 15.98
C ASP A 133 -12.95 23.31 15.02
N LEU A 134 -12.41 22.32 14.31
CA LEU A 134 -11.35 22.48 13.34
C LEU A 134 -11.74 21.78 12.04
N GLU A 135 -11.76 22.53 10.96
CA GLU A 135 -11.78 21.99 9.60
C GLU A 135 -10.55 22.49 8.85
N ARG A 136 -9.73 21.56 8.35
CA ARG A 136 -8.48 21.90 7.66
C ARG A 136 -8.22 20.96 6.50
N LEU A 137 -8.07 21.53 5.30
CA LEU A 137 -7.58 20.85 4.11
C LEU A 137 -6.07 21.07 3.95
N ASN A 138 -5.31 19.98 3.80
CA ASN A 138 -3.89 19.99 3.48
C ASN A 138 -3.69 19.37 2.09
N PRO A 139 -3.50 20.18 1.03
CA PRO A 139 -3.24 19.66 -0.31
C PRO A 139 -1.99 18.79 -0.35
N PHE A 140 -1.95 17.75 -1.18
CA PHE A 140 -0.78 16.85 -1.25
C PHE A 140 0.53 17.57 -1.56
N SER A 141 0.49 18.65 -2.35
CA SER A 141 1.65 19.50 -2.65
C SER A 141 2.25 20.17 -1.41
N THR A 142 1.50 20.26 -0.30
CA THR A 142 1.95 20.86 0.96
C THR A 142 2.49 19.83 1.95
N ILE A 143 2.28 18.54 1.70
CA ILE A 143 2.69 17.45 2.59
C ILE A 143 4.09 17.00 2.20
N ALA A 144 5.08 17.35 3.02
CA ALA A 144 6.46 16.93 2.79
C ALA A 144 6.70 15.44 3.02
N VAL A 145 6.00 14.84 4.00
CA VAL A 145 6.14 13.44 4.40
C VAL A 145 4.87 12.98 5.12
N TRP A 146 4.52 11.70 4.98
CA TRP A 146 3.52 11.01 5.79
C TRP A 146 4.08 9.65 6.22
N SER A 147 3.73 9.19 7.42
CA SER A 147 4.18 7.89 7.93
C SER A 147 3.14 7.30 8.87
N ALA A 148 2.89 6.01 8.71
CA ALA A 148 2.11 5.23 9.66
C ALA A 148 3.07 4.64 10.71
N VAL A 149 2.86 4.97 11.99
CA VAL A 149 3.79 4.62 13.07
C VAL A 149 3.09 3.96 14.26
N LYS A 150 3.84 3.17 15.01
CA LYS A 150 3.46 2.56 16.28
C LYS A 150 4.34 3.11 17.40
N PHE A 151 3.71 3.55 18.48
CA PHE A 151 4.42 3.85 19.71
C PHE A 151 4.81 2.55 20.44
N VAL A 152 6.08 2.42 20.80
CA VAL A 152 6.65 1.26 21.51
C VAL A 152 7.35 1.76 22.75
N LEU A 153 7.09 1.08 23.87
CA LEU A 153 7.85 1.20 25.11
C LEU A 153 8.70 -0.06 25.27
N GLN A 154 9.97 0.14 25.64
CA GLN A 154 10.88 -0.93 25.99
C GLN A 154 11.43 -0.65 27.38
N ASP A 155 10.97 -1.45 28.34
CA ASP A 155 11.59 -1.55 29.65
C ASP A 155 12.83 -2.44 29.55
N GLN A 156 13.93 -1.97 30.13
CA GLN A 156 15.10 -2.79 30.42
C GLN A 156 15.26 -2.83 31.93
N ASP A 157 15.42 -4.03 32.50
CA ASP A 157 15.50 -4.24 33.94
C ASP A 157 16.51 -3.28 34.59
N GLY A 158 16.00 -2.32 35.37
CA GLY A 158 16.79 -1.37 36.16
C GLY A 158 17.14 -0.03 35.48
N GLU A 159 16.83 0.20 34.20
CA GLU A 159 17.00 1.50 33.52
C GLU A 159 15.67 2.25 33.29
N ARG A 160 15.74 3.54 32.94
CA ARG A 160 14.56 4.30 32.50
C ARG A 160 13.98 3.66 31.23
N ALA A 161 12.66 3.43 31.22
CA ALA A 161 11.91 2.98 30.06
C ALA A 161 12.27 3.81 28.82
N SER A 162 12.70 3.13 27.76
CA SER A 162 12.95 3.76 26.47
C SER A 162 11.69 3.72 25.60
N TYR A 163 11.55 4.68 24.69
CA TYR A 163 10.39 4.75 23.80
C TYR A 163 10.80 5.06 22.37
N ALA A 164 9.97 4.63 21.41
CA ALA A 164 10.12 4.97 20.01
C ALA A 164 8.78 4.98 19.28
N PHE A 165 8.66 5.82 18.26
CA PHE A 165 7.67 5.71 17.19
C PHE A 165 8.31 4.97 16.01
N LEU A 166 7.88 3.73 15.78
CA LEU A 166 8.41 2.86 14.74
C LEU A 166 7.45 2.79 13.55
N PRO A 167 7.94 2.73 12.31
CA PRO A 167 7.09 2.59 11.13
C PRO A 167 6.35 1.25 11.15
N LEU A 168 5.05 1.27 10.83
CA LEU A 168 4.17 0.08 10.86
C LEU A 168 4.49 -0.93 9.75
N ILE A 169 5.03 -0.45 8.62
CA ILE A 169 5.39 -1.27 7.47
C ILE A 169 6.90 -1.10 7.28
N THR A 170 7.69 -1.88 8.00
CA THR A 170 9.11 -2.04 7.68
C THR A 170 9.44 -3.51 7.60
N ASP A 171 10.30 -3.86 6.65
CA ASP A 171 10.97 -5.15 6.68
C ASP A 171 11.63 -5.33 8.06
N PRO A 172 11.49 -6.51 8.69
CA PRO A 172 12.07 -6.78 9.99
C PRO A 172 13.57 -6.46 10.03
N ASP A 173 14.26 -6.67 8.91
CA ASP A 173 15.72 -6.60 8.77
C ASP A 173 16.27 -5.23 8.33
N ASN A 174 15.44 -4.25 7.94
CA ASN A 174 15.91 -3.07 7.19
C ASN A 174 15.92 -1.73 7.93
N MET A 175 15.96 -1.67 9.26
CA MET A 175 16.22 -0.39 9.93
C MET A 175 16.99 -0.60 11.23
N ASP A 176 17.93 0.31 11.49
CA ASP A 176 18.46 0.62 12.81
C ASP A 176 17.34 1.12 13.74
N LYS A 177 16.31 0.29 14.00
CA LYS A 177 15.15 0.58 14.85
C LYS A 177 15.62 1.00 16.24
N GLN A 178 16.77 0.45 16.66
CA GLN A 178 17.46 0.80 17.89
C GLN A 178 17.88 2.28 17.96
N MET A 179 18.22 2.92 16.84
CA MET A 179 18.60 4.34 16.82
C MET A 179 17.41 5.29 17.02
N LEU A 180 16.18 4.80 16.87
CA LEU A 180 14.97 5.59 17.11
C LEU A 180 14.58 5.65 18.59
N PHE A 181 15.09 4.74 19.43
CA PHE A 181 14.77 4.74 20.84
C PHE A 181 15.38 5.95 21.56
N ARG A 182 14.56 6.53 22.43
CA ARG A 182 14.89 7.68 23.29
C ARG A 182 14.64 7.31 24.75
N LYS A 183 15.47 7.84 25.64
CA LYS A 183 15.29 7.76 27.11
C LYS A 183 14.40 8.91 27.61
#